data_AF-A0A8I1W9F0-F1
#
_entry.id   AF-A0A8I1W9F0-F1
#
_cell.length_a   1.000
_cell.length_b   1.000
_cell.length_c   1.000
_cell.angle_alpha   90.00
_cell.angle_beta   90.00
_cell.angle_gamma   90.00
#
_symmetry.space_group_name_H-M   'P 1'
#
loop_
_entity.id
_entity.type
_entity.pdbx_description
1 polymer ?
#
loop_
_entity_poly.entity_id
_entity_poly.type
_entity_poly.pdbx_seq_one_letter_code
_entity_poly.pdbx_strand_id
1 'polypeptide(L)'
;FKLNAKEKEMLSPALIDPKRTNISDQPGLNKLSGVIRSSENDLHAATSLAMMDRHYNSCLKLVANVLPEYRDSVHSPTSSVRLHPISEWKAGNSWRKDDTRLHVDAFPSRPNNGNRIVRIFTNINPNGHSRVWRVGEPFSDIANHFLSR
;
A
#
# COMPACT_ATOMS: atom_id res chain seq x y z
N PHE A 1 -7.81 -10.44 7.24
CA PHE A 1 -7.78 -9.31 8.20
C PHE A 1 -9.18 -8.74 8.28
N LYS A 2 -9.80 -8.72 9.46
CA LYS A 2 -11.16 -8.18 9.65
C LYS A 2 -11.07 -6.80 10.29
N LEU A 3 -11.97 -5.90 9.88
CA LEU A 3 -12.11 -4.57 10.46
C LEU A 3 -13.17 -4.56 11.56
N ASN A 4 -12.89 -3.84 12.64
CA ASN A 4 -13.88 -3.50 13.66
C ASN A 4 -14.81 -2.37 13.18
N ALA A 5 -15.86 -2.05 13.95
CA ALA A 5 -16.85 -1.05 13.56
C ALA A 5 -16.22 0.34 13.33
N LYS A 6 -15.38 0.82 14.27
CA LYS A 6 -14.69 2.12 14.17
C LYS A 6 -13.74 2.18 12.98
N GLU A 7 -13.05 1.08 12.67
CA GLU A 7 -12.16 1.01 11.50
C GLU A 7 -12.93 1.06 10.17
N LYS A 8 -14.17 0.52 10.13
CA LYS A 8 -15.01 0.59 8.93
C LYS A 8 -15.47 2.01 8.63
N GLU A 9 -15.75 2.80 9.66
CA GLU A 9 -16.09 4.23 9.53
C GLU A 9 -14.95 5.02 8.84
N MET A 10 -13.70 4.54 8.95
CA MET A 10 -12.53 5.16 8.32
C MET A 10 -12.39 4.84 6.83
N LEU A 11 -13.25 4.01 6.25
CA LEU A 11 -13.19 3.66 4.83
C LEU A 11 -13.83 4.74 3.94
N SER A 12 -13.43 5.99 4.14
CA SER A 12 -13.95 7.15 3.41
C SER A 12 -12.84 7.85 2.64
N PRO A 13 -12.98 8.04 1.31
CA PRO A 13 -12.08 8.88 0.52
C PRO A 13 -11.94 10.31 1.06
N ALA A 14 -12.94 10.81 1.79
CA ALA A 14 -12.92 12.16 2.39
C ALA A 14 -11.83 12.35 3.45
N LEU A 15 -11.24 11.26 3.98
CA LEU A 15 -10.13 11.35 4.93
C LEU A 15 -8.78 11.61 4.25
N ILE A 16 -8.68 11.37 2.95
CA ILE A 16 -7.43 11.47 2.21
C ILE A 16 -7.22 12.91 1.74
N ASP A 17 -6.02 13.44 1.96
CA ASP A 17 -5.60 14.72 1.36
C ASP A 17 -5.74 14.63 -0.17
N PRO A 18 -6.52 15.52 -0.83
CA PRO A 18 -6.74 15.47 -2.28
C PRO A 18 -5.46 15.46 -3.13
N LYS A 19 -4.32 15.86 -2.56
CA LYS A 19 -3.00 15.82 -3.22
C LYS A 19 -2.28 14.47 -3.09
N ARG A 20 -2.89 13.47 -2.45
CA ARG A 20 -2.25 12.20 -2.06
C ARG A 20 -3.06 11.00 -2.53
N THR A 21 -2.36 9.97 -3.02
CA THR A 21 -2.96 8.73 -3.52
C THR A 21 -3.43 7.78 -2.43
N ASN A 22 -2.90 7.95 -1.22
CA ASN A 22 -3.07 7.03 -0.12
C ASN A 22 -2.76 7.73 1.21
N ILE A 23 -3.18 7.06 2.27
CA ILE A 23 -2.65 7.29 3.61
C ILE A 23 -1.49 6.33 3.78
N SER A 24 -0.36 6.84 4.26
CA SER A 24 0.86 6.06 4.47
C SER A 24 1.43 6.31 5.86
N ASP A 25 1.99 5.27 6.46
CA ASP A 25 2.79 5.35 7.66
C ASP A 25 4.08 4.53 7.53
N GLN A 26 5.00 4.82 8.44
CA GLN A 26 6.16 3.99 8.69
C GLN A 26 5.99 3.34 10.07
N PRO A 27 5.71 2.03 10.12
CA PRO A 27 5.51 1.33 11.38
C PRO A 27 6.66 1.55 12.34
N GLY A 28 6.34 1.78 13.62
CA GLY A 28 7.30 2.08 14.68
C GLY A 28 7.73 3.55 14.79
N LEU A 29 7.45 4.40 13.79
CA LEU A 29 7.69 5.85 13.87
C LEU A 29 6.43 6.66 14.24
N ASN A 30 5.26 6.01 14.35
CA ASN A 30 3.98 6.65 14.66
C ASN A 30 3.67 7.88 13.80
N LYS A 31 4.11 7.86 12.53
CA LYS A 31 4.00 9.00 11.61
C LYS A 31 3.05 8.68 10.47
N LEU A 32 1.83 9.19 10.59
CA LEU A 32 0.80 9.10 9.57
C LEU A 32 0.85 10.30 8.61
N SER A 33 0.81 10.02 7.32
CA SER A 33 0.81 10.99 6.22
C SER A 33 -0.33 10.73 5.26
N GLY A 34 -0.79 11.76 4.56
CA GLY A 34 -1.85 11.64 3.56
C GLY A 34 -3.29 11.73 4.09
N VAL A 35 -3.46 12.06 5.38
CA VAL A 35 -4.76 12.35 5.99
C VAL A 35 -4.98 13.87 6.07
N ILE A 36 -6.20 14.33 5.81
CA ILE A 36 -6.61 15.72 6.07
C ILE A 36 -6.61 15.97 7.58
N ARG A 37 -5.79 16.91 8.05
CA ARG A 37 -5.71 17.27 9.47
C ARG A 37 -6.77 18.32 9.83
N SER A 38 -7.66 17.95 10.75
CA SER A 38 -8.61 18.83 11.45
C SER A 38 -8.87 18.23 12.83
N SER A 39 -9.39 19.03 13.77
CA SER A 39 -9.73 18.53 15.11
C SER A 39 -10.71 17.35 15.08
N GLU A 40 -11.65 17.35 14.14
CA GLU A 40 -12.59 16.25 13.89
C GLU A 40 -11.89 15.00 13.31
N ASN A 41 -10.92 15.19 12.42
CA ASN A 41 -10.23 14.09 11.75
C ASN A 41 -9.06 13.50 12.55
N ASP A 42 -8.63 14.10 13.65
CA ASP A 42 -7.52 13.57 14.44
C ASP A 42 -7.86 12.22 15.09
N LEU A 43 -9.11 12.02 15.52
CA LEU A 43 -9.57 10.72 16.00
C LEU A 43 -9.60 9.68 14.88
N HIS A 44 -9.98 10.09 13.67
CA HIS A 44 -9.99 9.25 12.48
C HIS A 44 -8.57 8.86 12.04
N ALA A 45 -7.63 9.81 12.10
CA ALA A 45 -6.22 9.60 11.85
C ALA A 45 -5.63 8.60 12.86
N ALA A 46 -5.91 8.77 14.15
CA ALA A 46 -5.45 7.85 15.19
C ALA A 46 -6.01 6.43 15.01
N THR A 47 -7.30 6.31 14.65
CA THR A 47 -7.95 5.02 14.36
C THR A 47 -7.31 4.36 13.13
N SER A 48 -7.03 5.12 12.08
CA SER A 48 -6.37 4.64 10.87
C SER A 48 -4.95 4.15 11.16
N LEU A 49 -4.17 4.89 11.94
CA LEU A 49 -2.82 4.49 12.34
C LEU A 49 -2.84 3.17 13.13
N ALA A 50 -3.71 3.05 14.14
CA ALA A 50 -3.84 1.82 14.93
C ALA A 50 -4.25 0.61 14.07
N MET A 51 -5.14 0.81 13.09
CA MET A 51 -5.51 -0.24 12.13
C MET A 51 -4.31 -0.67 11.27
N MET A 52 -3.54 0.29 10.77
CA MET A 52 -2.36 0.03 9.92
C MET A 52 -1.26 -0.69 10.70
N ASP A 53 -1.03 -0.33 11.97
CA ASP A 53 -0.11 -1.04 12.86
C ASP A 53 -0.55 -2.49 13.11
N ARG A 54 -1.85 -2.72 13.31
CA ARG A 54 -2.41 -4.07 13.47
C ARG A 54 -2.26 -4.90 12.20
N HIS A 55 -2.45 -4.29 11.04
CA HIS A 55 -2.22 -4.92 9.75
C HIS A 55 -0.74 -5.29 9.57
N TYR A 56 0.17 -4.36 9.85
CA TYR A 56 1.62 -4.59 9.80
C TYR A 56 2.04 -5.77 10.68
N ASN A 57 1.59 -5.81 11.94
CA ASN A 57 1.88 -6.93 12.84
C ASN A 57 1.30 -8.27 12.33
N SER A 58 0.14 -8.24 11.68
CA SER A 58 -0.44 -9.44 11.05
C SER A 58 0.42 -9.92 9.86
N CYS A 59 0.95 -8.98 9.08
CA CYS A 59 1.87 -9.28 7.97
C CYS A 59 3.19 -9.86 8.46
N LEU A 60 3.80 -9.31 9.53
CA LEU A 60 5.00 -9.88 10.13
C LEU A 60 4.78 -11.33 10.59
N LYS A 61 3.66 -11.60 11.26
CA LYS A 61 3.29 -12.97 11.66
C LYS A 61 3.12 -13.89 10.45
N LEU A 62 2.52 -13.40 9.37
CA LEU A 62 2.38 -14.17 8.13
C LEU A 62 3.75 -14.51 7.53
N VAL A 63 4.65 -13.54 7.41
CA VAL A 63 6.01 -13.76 6.90
C VAL A 63 6.75 -14.76 7.80
N ALA A 64 6.72 -14.56 9.12
CA ALA A 64 7.40 -15.43 10.07
C ALA A 64 6.93 -16.90 10.05
N ASN A 65 5.70 -17.15 9.58
CA ASN A 65 5.09 -18.48 9.49
C ASN A 65 5.26 -19.12 8.11
N VAL A 66 5.20 -18.34 7.03
CA VAL A 66 5.25 -18.86 5.64
C VAL A 66 6.67 -18.85 5.09
N LEU A 67 7.50 -17.91 5.54
CA LEU A 67 8.85 -17.63 5.07
C LEU A 67 9.79 -17.44 6.28
N PRO A 68 9.91 -18.46 7.17
CA PRO A 68 10.59 -18.31 8.45
C PRO A 68 12.06 -17.88 8.31
N GLU A 69 12.74 -18.28 7.25
CA GLU A 69 14.13 -17.91 6.95
C GLU A 69 14.32 -16.41 6.73
N TYR A 70 13.26 -15.70 6.35
CA TYR A 70 13.28 -14.26 6.08
C TYR A 70 12.83 -13.41 7.26
N ARG A 71 12.43 -14.01 8.40
CA ARG A 71 11.87 -13.31 9.56
C ARG A 71 12.73 -12.11 10.00
N ASP A 72 14.02 -12.34 10.15
CA ASP A 72 14.97 -11.33 10.65
C ASP A 72 15.59 -10.48 9.52
N SER A 73 15.20 -10.75 8.27
CA SER A 73 15.64 -10.00 7.09
C SER A 73 14.62 -8.95 6.63
N VAL A 74 13.42 -8.90 7.22
CA VAL A 74 12.41 -7.88 6.90
C VAL A 74 12.86 -6.54 7.47
N HIS A 75 12.95 -5.51 6.63
CA HIS A 75 13.39 -4.18 7.04
C HIS A 75 12.61 -3.07 6.31
N SER A 76 12.85 -1.82 6.71
CA SER A 76 12.30 -0.61 6.07
C SER A 76 10.79 -0.66 5.83
N PRO A 77 9.97 -0.97 6.86
CA PRO A 77 8.56 -1.19 6.67
C PRO A 77 7.86 0.08 6.18
N THR A 78 6.90 -0.10 5.28
CA THR A 78 5.98 0.95 4.87
C THR A 78 4.59 0.33 4.79
N SER A 79 3.62 1.05 5.34
CA SER A 79 2.23 0.64 5.36
C SER A 79 1.40 1.68 4.64
N SER A 80 0.39 1.24 3.90
CA SER A 80 -0.49 2.14 3.15
C SER A 80 -1.92 1.62 3.11
N VAL A 81 -2.88 2.54 3.18
CA VAL A 81 -4.28 2.28 2.89
C VAL A 81 -4.74 3.17 1.74
N ARG A 82 -5.36 2.54 0.74
CA ARG A 82 -5.87 3.20 -0.47
C ARG A 82 -7.39 3.17 -0.43
N LEU A 83 -8.01 4.32 -0.16
CA LEU A 83 -9.47 4.43 -0.05
C LEU A 83 -10.15 4.89 -1.35
N HIS A 84 -9.38 5.47 -2.28
CA HIS A 84 -9.91 5.87 -3.59
C HIS A 84 -10.11 4.67 -4.53
N PRO A 85 -11.17 4.70 -5.37
CA PRO A 85 -11.26 3.89 -6.58
C PRO A 85 -10.03 4.11 -7.49
N ILE A 86 -9.59 3.05 -8.16
CA ILE A 86 -8.45 3.11 -9.09
C ILE A 86 -8.72 4.06 -10.26
N SER A 87 -9.99 4.18 -10.67
CA SER A 87 -10.43 5.03 -11.79
C SER A 87 -10.19 6.52 -11.56
N GLU A 88 -10.24 6.99 -10.33
CA GLU A 88 -10.12 8.43 -10.00
C GLU A 88 -8.71 8.98 -10.20
N TRP A 89 -7.69 8.13 -10.18
CA TRP A 89 -6.27 8.55 -10.29
C TRP A 89 -5.74 8.68 -11.71
N LYS A 90 -6.57 8.39 -12.72
CA LYS A 90 -6.19 8.45 -14.14
C LYS A 90 -6.09 9.87 -14.69
N ALA A 91 -6.82 10.84 -14.12
CA ALA A 91 -6.86 12.20 -14.65
C ALA A 91 -5.60 12.99 -14.26
N GLY A 92 -4.83 13.46 -15.24
CA GLY A 92 -3.74 14.42 -15.03
C GLY A 92 -2.38 13.86 -14.61
N ASN A 93 -2.24 12.55 -14.42
CA ASN A 93 -0.95 11.93 -14.07
C ASN A 93 -0.15 11.47 -15.30
N SER A 94 1.18 11.54 -15.20
CA SER A 94 2.07 10.94 -16.20
C SER A 94 1.80 9.45 -16.35
N TRP A 95 1.94 8.90 -17.57
CA TRP A 95 1.84 7.47 -17.84
C TRP A 95 2.79 6.61 -16.99
N ARG A 96 3.88 7.19 -16.47
CA ARG A 96 4.80 6.52 -15.53
C ARG A 96 4.21 6.28 -14.13
N LYS A 97 3.13 6.96 -13.79
CA LYS A 97 2.37 6.81 -12.52
C LYS A 97 1.06 6.04 -12.72
N ASP A 98 0.82 5.51 -13.91
CA ASP A 98 -0.39 4.77 -14.26
C ASP A 98 -0.24 3.29 -13.89
N ASP A 99 -0.63 2.94 -12.66
CA ASP A 99 -0.62 1.57 -12.15
C ASP A 99 -1.55 0.62 -12.94
N THR A 100 -2.36 1.11 -13.90
CA THR A 100 -3.12 0.22 -14.79
C THR A 100 -2.25 -0.42 -15.86
N ARG A 101 -1.06 0.10 -16.13
CA ARG A 101 -0.05 -0.50 -17.01
C ARG A 101 0.73 -1.57 -16.25
N LEU A 102 1.08 -2.66 -16.93
CA LEU A 102 1.94 -3.69 -16.34
C LEU A 102 3.32 -3.09 -16.05
N HIS A 103 3.80 -3.29 -14.82
CA HIS A 103 5.07 -2.75 -14.35
C HIS A 103 5.64 -3.61 -13.22
N VAL A 104 6.92 -3.39 -12.95
CA VAL A 104 7.60 -3.82 -11.73
C VAL A 104 7.79 -2.59 -10.85
N ASP A 105 7.59 -2.72 -9.55
CA ASP A 105 7.73 -1.60 -8.61
C ASP A 105 9.15 -1.02 -8.63
N ALA A 106 9.26 0.26 -8.97
CA ALA A 106 10.48 1.04 -8.87
C ALA A 106 10.15 2.49 -8.49
N PHE A 107 10.83 3.01 -7.46
CA PHE A 107 10.58 4.36 -6.93
C PHE A 107 11.83 5.23 -7.13
N PRO A 108 11.81 6.25 -8.02
CA PRO A 108 12.98 7.10 -8.26
C PRO A 108 13.53 7.77 -7.00
N SER A 109 12.66 8.12 -6.05
CA SER A 109 13.03 8.77 -4.79
C SER A 109 13.43 7.79 -3.68
N ARG A 110 13.28 6.47 -3.89
CA ARG A 110 13.57 5.43 -2.89
C ARG A 110 14.24 4.23 -3.58
N PRO A 111 15.52 4.37 -3.98
CA PRO A 111 16.26 3.27 -4.58
C PRO A 111 16.34 2.09 -3.60
N ASN A 112 16.19 0.87 -4.11
CA ASN A 112 16.23 -0.35 -3.29
C ASN A 112 17.66 -0.88 -3.11
N ASN A 113 18.65 -0.39 -3.86
CA ASN A 113 20.05 -0.82 -3.84
C ASN A 113 20.22 -2.34 -3.90
N GLY A 114 19.42 -3.01 -4.75
CA GLY A 114 19.44 -4.47 -4.91
C GLY A 114 18.57 -5.23 -3.90
N ASN A 115 18.05 -4.57 -2.87
CA ASN A 115 17.11 -5.20 -1.94
C ASN A 115 15.78 -5.49 -2.64
N ARG A 116 15.10 -6.54 -2.16
CA ARG A 116 13.80 -6.97 -2.70
C ARG A 116 12.68 -6.12 -2.13
N ILE A 117 11.66 -5.87 -2.94
CA ILE A 117 10.39 -5.30 -2.49
C ILE A 117 9.41 -6.46 -2.33
N VAL A 118 8.93 -6.68 -1.11
CA VAL A 118 7.84 -7.61 -0.82
C VAL A 118 6.64 -6.80 -0.37
N ARG A 119 5.47 -7.05 -0.98
CA ARG A 119 4.21 -6.40 -0.62
C ARG A 119 3.15 -7.43 -0.27
N ILE A 120 2.43 -7.19 0.82
CA ILE A 120 1.29 -7.99 1.24
C ILE A 120 0.04 -7.12 1.12
N PHE A 121 -0.92 -7.56 0.33
CA PHE A 121 -2.16 -6.83 0.07
C PHE A 121 -3.34 -7.51 0.75
N THR A 122 -4.21 -6.71 1.37
CA THR A 122 -5.50 -7.16 1.88
C THR A 122 -6.58 -6.30 1.23
N ASN A 123 -7.54 -6.93 0.54
CA ASN A 123 -8.75 -6.24 0.13
C ASN A 123 -9.68 -6.08 1.35
N ILE A 124 -9.97 -4.85 1.73
CA ILE A 124 -10.83 -4.50 2.88
C ILE A 124 -12.12 -3.79 2.44
N ASN A 125 -12.52 -3.93 1.17
CA ASN A 125 -13.74 -3.31 0.67
C ASN A 125 -14.97 -3.80 1.47
N PRO A 126 -15.79 -2.89 2.05
CA PRO A 126 -16.87 -3.28 2.96
C PRO A 126 -18.06 -3.91 2.24
N ASN A 127 -18.17 -3.68 0.92
CA ASN A 127 -19.28 -4.14 0.08
C ASN A 127 -18.90 -5.42 -0.70
N GLY A 128 -17.76 -6.04 -0.40
CA GLY A 128 -17.32 -7.28 -1.04
C GLY A 128 -16.83 -7.11 -2.48
N HIS A 129 -16.62 -5.88 -2.96
CA HIS A 129 -16.10 -5.67 -4.31
C HIS A 129 -14.66 -6.18 -4.43
N SER A 130 -14.39 -6.92 -5.50
CA SER A 130 -13.06 -7.46 -5.81
C SER A 130 -12.08 -6.38 -6.24
N ARG A 131 -10.82 -6.52 -5.81
CA ARG A 131 -9.68 -5.80 -6.39
C ARG A 131 -9.15 -6.63 -7.55
N VAL A 132 -9.39 -6.18 -8.79
CA VAL A 132 -9.00 -6.93 -10.01
C VAL A 132 -7.58 -6.59 -10.42
N TRP A 133 -6.77 -7.61 -10.69
CA TRP A 133 -5.37 -7.49 -11.09
C TRP A 133 -5.14 -8.17 -12.44
N ARG A 134 -4.13 -7.68 -13.17
CA ARG A 134 -3.54 -8.40 -14.30
C ARG A 134 -2.12 -8.76 -13.91
N VAL A 135 -1.75 -10.02 -14.14
CA VAL A 135 -0.39 -10.52 -13.93
C VAL A 135 0.22 -10.74 -15.30
N GLY A 136 1.40 -10.16 -15.51
CA GLY A 136 2.13 -10.29 -16.77
C GLY A 136 2.93 -11.58 -16.86
N GLU A 137 3.81 -11.62 -17.86
CA GLU A 137 4.77 -12.72 -18.06
C GLU A 137 5.87 -12.72 -16.96
N PRO A 138 6.67 -13.81 -16.87
CA PRO A 138 7.80 -13.88 -15.95
C PRO A 138 8.79 -12.72 -16.12
N PHE A 139 9.42 -12.31 -15.00
CA PHE A 139 10.34 -11.18 -15.00
C PHE A 139 11.52 -11.34 -15.98
N SER A 140 12.06 -12.56 -16.14
CA SER A 140 13.15 -12.84 -17.08
C SER A 140 12.80 -12.47 -18.52
N ASP A 141 11.56 -12.73 -18.91
CA ASP A 141 11.09 -12.58 -20.29
C ASP A 141 10.89 -11.08 -20.59
N ILE A 142 10.28 -10.36 -19.64
CA ILE A 142 10.21 -8.89 -19.66
C ILE A 142 11.61 -8.28 -19.72
N ALA A 143 12.53 -8.72 -18.87
CA ALA A 143 13.89 -8.18 -18.83
C ALA A 143 14.59 -8.36 -20.19
N ASN A 144 14.49 -9.54 -20.81
CA ASN A 144 15.04 -9.80 -22.14
C ASN A 144 14.44 -8.89 -23.22
N HIS A 145 13.14 -8.60 -23.16
CA HIS A 145 12.47 -7.68 -24.11
C HIS A 145 12.97 -6.23 -24.02
N PHE A 146 13.40 -5.78 -22.85
CA PHE A 146 13.89 -4.41 -22.65
C PHE A 146 15.42 -4.29 -22.72
N LEU A 147 16.18 -5.36 -22.48
CA LEU A 147 17.64 -5.36 -22.62
C LEU A 147 18.10 -5.24 -24.07
N SER A 148 17.25 -5.64 -25.03
CA SER A 148 17.55 -5.55 -26.46
C SER A 148 17.26 -4.16 -27.06
N ARG A 149 16.92 -3.16 -26.25
CA ARG A 149 16.61 -1.78 -26.66
C ARG A 149 17.66 -0.83 -26.10
#